data_AF-A0A1C6Z6M8-F1
#
_entry.id   AF-A0A1C6Z6M8-F1
#
_cell.length_a   1.000
_cell.length_b   1.000
_cell.length_c   1.000
_cell.angle_alpha   90.00
_cell.angle_beta   90.00
_cell.angle_gamma   90.00
#
_symmetry.space_group_name_H-M   'P 1'
#
loop_
_entity.id
_entity.type
_entity.pdbx_description
1 polymer ?
#
loop_
_entity_poly.entity_id
_entity_poly.type
_entity_poly.pdbx_seq_one_letter_code
_entity_poly.pdbx_strand_id
1 'polypeptide(L)'
;MVEQVEQQYLHRGIVLTACMLATFMAAIEVTIVSTAMPTIIGDLGGFSLLGWVFAAYLLTQAISIPIYGRLADLYGRKRMFYIGASLFLLGSVLCGFSHNMLWMIVFRAIQGMGAGAITPIAFTIVADIYSPAERPKIQGYLSSVWGVSAIVGPLMGAFIVQHFN
;
A
#
# COMPACT_ATOMS: atom_id res chain seq x y z
N MET A 1 21.62 29.81 -10.98
CA MET A 1 20.15 29.87 -11.21
C MET A 1 19.66 28.65 -11.99
N VAL A 2 20.24 28.31 -13.16
CA VAL A 2 19.87 27.11 -13.95
C VAL A 2 20.07 25.80 -13.17
N GLU A 3 21.20 25.65 -12.48
CA GLU A 3 21.54 24.46 -11.70
C GLU A 3 20.59 24.21 -10.51
N GLN A 4 20.05 25.27 -9.89
CA GLN A 4 19.07 25.14 -8.81
C GLN A 4 17.68 24.74 -9.32
N VAL A 5 17.32 25.21 -10.52
CA VAL A 5 16.09 24.82 -11.20
C VAL A 5 16.18 23.35 -11.63
N GLU A 6 17.31 22.92 -12.19
CA GLU A 6 17.56 21.53 -12.59
C GLU A 6 17.59 20.57 -11.39
N GLN A 7 18.24 20.95 -10.28
CA GLN A 7 18.17 20.21 -9.02
C GLN A 7 16.74 20.10 -8.49
N GLN A 8 15.95 21.18 -8.58
CA GLN A 8 14.55 21.17 -8.17
C GLN A 8 13.72 20.20 -9.02
N TYR A 9 13.95 20.12 -10.34
CA TYR A 9 13.29 19.12 -11.20
C TYR A 9 13.70 17.68 -10.88
N LEU A 10 14.99 17.43 -10.64
CA LEU A 10 15.52 16.11 -10.29
C LEU A 10 14.90 15.60 -8.97
N HIS A 11 14.77 16.48 -7.97
CA HIS A 11 14.17 16.12 -6.68
C HIS A 11 12.67 15.79 -6.81
N ARG A 12 11.91 16.52 -7.64
CA ARG A 12 10.47 16.23 -7.86
C ARG A 12 10.26 14.86 -8.51
N GLY A 13 11.08 14.53 -9.50
CA GLY A 13 11.06 13.22 -10.16
C GLY A 13 11.33 12.06 -9.20
N ILE A 14 12.37 12.18 -8.37
CA ILE A 14 12.71 11.16 -7.35
C ILE A 14 11.57 10.98 -6.35
N VAL A 15 10.95 12.07 -5.88
CA VAL A 15 9.81 12.01 -4.96
C VAL A 15 8.61 11.32 -5.62
N LEU A 16 8.31 11.63 -6.88
CA LEU A 16 7.25 10.96 -7.61
C LEU A 16 7.52 9.45 -7.73
N THR A 17 8.74 9.05 -8.11
CA THR A 17 9.12 7.63 -8.18
C THR A 17 8.98 6.95 -6.83
N ALA A 18 9.38 7.60 -5.73
CA ALA A 18 9.17 7.07 -4.38
C ALA A 18 7.68 6.89 -4.05
N CYS A 19 6.83 7.86 -4.40
CA CYS A 19 5.37 7.75 -4.25
C CYS A 19 4.76 6.64 -5.12
N MET A 20 5.29 6.42 -6.33
CA MET A 20 4.88 5.32 -7.21
C MET A 20 5.27 3.96 -6.62
N LEU A 21 6.49 3.80 -6.12
CA LEU A 21 6.94 2.58 -5.44
C LEU A 21 6.14 2.29 -4.18
N ALA A 22 5.80 3.33 -3.42
CA ALA A 22 4.94 3.22 -2.25
C ALA A 22 3.53 2.73 -2.62
N THR A 23 2.94 3.34 -3.64
CA THR A 23 1.63 2.94 -4.16
C THR A 23 1.68 1.50 -4.70
N PHE A 24 2.78 1.12 -5.35
CA PHE A 24 3.00 -0.24 -5.85
C PHE A 24 3.01 -1.25 -4.71
N MET A 25 3.70 -0.95 -3.62
CA MET A 25 3.73 -1.80 -2.42
C MET A 25 2.33 -2.04 -1.84
N ALA A 26 1.48 -1.01 -1.81
CA ALA A 26 0.09 -1.16 -1.37
C ALA A 26 -0.77 -1.93 -2.39
N ALA A 27 -0.63 -1.64 -3.68
CA ALA A 27 -1.43 -2.26 -4.74
C ALA A 27 -1.07 -3.73 -5.00
N ILE A 28 0.22 -4.08 -4.91
CA ILE A 28 0.69 -5.46 -5.11
C ILE A 28 0.22 -6.38 -3.97
N GLU A 29 0.12 -5.87 -2.74
CA GLU A 29 -0.37 -6.66 -1.61
C GLU A 29 -1.80 -7.15 -1.84
N VAL A 30 -2.71 -6.24 -2.18
CA VAL A 30 -4.13 -6.58 -2.44
C VAL A 30 -4.26 -7.64 -3.54
N THR A 31 -3.43 -7.58 -4.56
CA THR A 31 -3.48 -8.47 -5.73
C THR A 31 -2.81 -9.83 -5.51
N ILE A 32 -1.68 -9.87 -4.80
CA ILE A 32 -1.05 -11.13 -4.36
C ILE A 32 -2.00 -11.89 -3.45
N VAL A 33 -2.55 -11.19 -2.46
CA VAL A 33 -3.47 -11.74 -1.48
C VAL A 33 -4.69 -12.37 -2.13
N SER A 34 -5.33 -11.67 -3.07
CA SER A 34 -6.56 -12.16 -3.68
C SER A 34 -6.31 -13.45 -4.48
N THR A 35 -5.11 -13.57 -5.04
CA THR A 35 -4.68 -14.75 -5.80
C THR A 35 -4.33 -15.93 -4.89
N ALA A 36 -3.62 -15.67 -3.79
CA ALA A 36 -3.17 -16.71 -2.86
C ALA A 36 -4.24 -17.14 -1.84
N MET A 37 -5.31 -16.36 -1.65
CA MET A 37 -6.33 -16.59 -0.62
C MET A 37 -6.92 -18.01 -0.62
N PRO A 38 -7.32 -18.59 -1.76
CA PRO A 38 -7.92 -19.93 -1.78
C PRO A 38 -6.97 -21.03 -1.28
N THR A 39 -5.67 -20.88 -1.51
CA THR A 39 -4.66 -21.81 -0.96
C THR A 39 -4.47 -21.56 0.53
N ILE A 40 -4.27 -20.30 0.93
CA ILE A 40 -4.05 -19.93 2.34
C ILE A 40 -5.19 -20.44 3.22
N ILE A 41 -6.44 -20.33 2.77
CA ILE A 41 -7.59 -20.82 3.53
C ILE A 41 -7.74 -22.35 3.52
N GLY A 42 -7.21 -23.01 2.49
CA GLY A 42 -7.06 -24.46 2.47
C GLY A 42 -6.12 -24.96 3.57
N ASP A 43 -5.02 -24.24 3.80
CA ASP A 43 -4.00 -24.60 4.79
C ASP A 43 -4.37 -24.16 6.22
N LEU A 44 -4.91 -22.95 6.38
CA LEU A 44 -5.30 -22.39 7.68
C LEU A 44 -6.69 -22.82 8.16
N GLY A 45 -7.51 -23.40 7.27
CA GLY A 45 -8.90 -23.76 7.52
C GLY A 45 -9.82 -22.54 7.68
N GLY A 46 -11.01 -22.73 8.26
CA GLY A 46 -11.89 -21.60 8.63
C GLY A 46 -12.52 -20.85 7.45
N PHE A 47 -13.04 -21.56 6.44
CA PHE A 47 -13.61 -20.99 5.22
C PHE A 47 -14.66 -19.87 5.45
N SER A 48 -15.45 -19.97 6.51
CA SER A 48 -16.42 -18.96 6.93
C SER A 48 -15.81 -17.59 7.25
N LEU A 49 -14.49 -17.54 7.50
CA LEU A 49 -13.74 -16.34 7.85
C LEU A 49 -13.07 -15.66 6.64
N LEU A 50 -13.20 -16.22 5.42
CA LEU A 50 -12.57 -15.67 4.21
C LEU A 50 -12.88 -14.18 4.01
N GLY A 51 -14.16 -13.80 4.12
CA GLY A 51 -14.60 -12.42 3.93
C GLY A 51 -14.00 -11.46 4.96
N TRP A 52 -13.77 -11.93 6.19
CA TRP A 52 -13.21 -11.13 7.27
C TRP A 52 -11.76 -10.72 7.03
N VAL A 53 -11.00 -11.51 6.28
CA VAL A 53 -9.61 -11.19 5.92
C VAL A 53 -9.53 -9.89 5.12
N PHE A 54 -10.43 -9.71 4.15
CA PHE A 54 -10.51 -8.47 3.36
C PHE A 54 -11.24 -7.36 4.13
N ALA A 55 -12.33 -7.70 4.83
CA ALA A 55 -13.14 -6.72 5.53
C ALA A 55 -12.37 -6.02 6.66
N ALA A 56 -11.61 -6.75 7.47
CA ALA A 56 -10.83 -6.16 8.56
C ALA A 56 -9.74 -5.21 8.06
N TYR A 57 -9.04 -5.58 6.99
CA TYR A 57 -8.06 -4.73 6.32
C TYR A 57 -8.71 -3.44 5.79
N LEU A 58 -9.79 -3.56 5.00
CA LEU A 58 -10.46 -2.42 4.39
C LEU A 58 -11.10 -1.49 5.44
N LEU A 59 -11.68 -2.06 6.49
CA LEU A 59 -12.29 -1.30 7.59
C LEU A 59 -11.24 -0.46 8.33
N THR A 60 -10.14 -1.08 8.76
CA THR A 60 -9.07 -0.37 9.47
C THR A 60 -8.34 0.63 8.57
N GLN A 61 -8.16 0.30 7.29
CA GLN A 61 -7.66 1.24 6.29
C GLN A 61 -8.58 2.45 6.19
N ALA A 62 -9.89 2.26 5.96
CA ALA A 62 -10.86 3.33 5.82
C ALA A 62 -10.89 4.27 7.04
N ILE A 63 -10.83 3.71 8.25
CA ILE A 63 -10.78 4.48 9.50
C ILE A 63 -9.47 5.27 9.62
N SER A 64 -8.35 4.69 9.19
CA SER A 64 -7.02 5.28 9.36
C SER A 64 -6.73 6.42 8.37
N ILE A 65 -7.33 6.41 7.17
CA ILE A 65 -7.15 7.45 6.15
C ILE A 65 -7.36 8.88 6.70
N PRO A 66 -8.52 9.24 7.30
CA PRO A 66 -8.74 10.59 7.81
C PRO A 66 -7.82 10.94 9.00
N ILE A 67 -7.47 9.94 9.83
CA ILE A 67 -6.57 10.11 10.95
C ILE A 67 -5.17 10.49 10.45
N TYR A 68 -4.63 9.73 9.50
CA TYR A 68 -3.35 10.04 8.88
C TYR A 68 -3.36 11.35 8.12
N GLY A 69 -4.46 11.70 7.45
CA GLY A 69 -4.63 13.01 6.80
C GLY A 69 -4.39 14.16 7.79
N ARG A 70 -5.11 14.13 8.92
CA ARG A 70 -4.96 15.16 9.96
C ARG A 70 -3.58 15.14 10.62
N LEU A 71 -3.05 13.97 10.95
CA LEU A 71 -1.72 13.85 11.55
C LEU A 71 -0.62 14.31 10.59
N ALA A 72 -0.78 14.08 9.29
CA ALA A 72 0.19 14.48 8.27
C ALA A 72 0.18 16.00 8.05
N ASP A 73 -0.98 16.66 8.22
CA ASP A 73 -1.06 18.13 8.24
C ASP A 73 -0.30 18.72 9.44
N LEU A 74 -0.44 18.10 10.61
CA LEU A 74 0.11 18.60 11.87
C LEU A 74 1.61 18.29 12.07
N TYR A 75 2.03 17.08 11.72
CA TYR A 75 3.37 16.56 12.01
C TYR A 75 4.23 16.33 10.75
N GLY A 76 3.68 16.64 9.58
CA GLY A 76 4.36 16.56 8.28
C GLY A 76 4.13 15.24 7.53
N ARG A 77 3.99 15.35 6.20
CA ARG A 77 3.72 14.25 5.27
C ARG A 77 4.74 13.12 5.36
N LYS A 78 6.03 13.46 5.24
CA LYS A 78 7.13 12.49 5.19
C LYS A 78 7.18 11.61 6.44
N ARG A 79 7.03 12.20 7.64
CA ARG A 79 7.07 11.46 8.91
C ARG A 79 5.90 10.48 9.01
N MET A 80 4.68 10.93 8.72
CA MET A 80 3.50 10.07 8.80
C MET A 80 3.51 8.96 7.74
N PHE A 81 4.03 9.26 6.55
CA PHE A 81 4.24 8.25 5.51
C PHE A 81 5.14 7.10 6.01
N TYR A 82 6.30 7.40 6.61
CA TYR A 82 7.19 6.34 7.12
C TYR A 82 6.58 5.53 8.26
N ILE A 83 5.83 6.17 9.16
CA ILE A 83 5.15 5.46 10.25
C ILE A 83 4.14 4.47 9.68
N GLY A 84 3.27 4.91 8.76
CA GLY A 84 2.27 4.03 8.17
C GLY A 84 2.87 2.94 7.29
N ALA A 85 3.90 3.27 6.49
CA ALA A 85 4.63 2.28 5.70
C ALA A 85 5.31 1.21 6.58
N SER A 86 5.89 1.61 7.72
CA SER A 86 6.51 0.67 8.66
C SER A 86 5.46 -0.24 9.31
N LEU A 87 4.30 0.32 9.70
CA LEU A 87 3.19 -0.45 10.27
C LEU A 87 2.61 -1.43 9.24
N PHE A 88 2.48 -1.00 7.98
CA PHE A 88 2.06 -1.85 6.88
C PHE A 88 3.03 -3.02 6.69
N LEU A 89 4.34 -2.76 6.60
CA LEU A 89 5.36 -3.79 6.43
C LEU A 89 5.37 -4.78 7.61
N LEU A 90 5.25 -4.27 8.84
CA LEU A 90 5.12 -5.12 10.03
C LEU A 90 3.89 -6.03 9.92
N GLY A 91 2.73 -5.48 9.55
CA GLY A 91 1.51 -6.25 9.31
C GLY A 91 1.69 -7.32 8.21
N SER A 92 2.36 -6.97 7.11
CA SER A 92 2.68 -7.92 6.02
C SER A 92 3.51 -9.10 6.51
N VAL A 93 4.55 -8.84 7.29
CA VAL A 93 5.40 -9.88 7.87
C VAL A 93 4.60 -10.75 8.84
N LEU A 94 3.80 -10.15 9.72
CA LEU A 94 2.96 -10.87 10.67
C LEU A 94 1.96 -11.79 9.96
N CYS A 95 1.32 -11.33 8.87
CA CYS A 95 0.45 -12.16 8.04
C CYS A 95 1.13 -13.44 7.54
N GLY A 96 2.42 -13.36 7.17
CA GLY A 96 3.22 -14.53 6.76
C GLY A 96 3.47 -15.54 7.88
N PHE A 97 3.38 -15.12 9.15
CA PHE A 97 3.49 -15.98 10.34
C PHE A 97 2.13 -16.36 10.95
N SER A 98 1.03 -16.18 10.21
CA SER A 98 -0.29 -16.55 10.72
C SER A 98 -0.46 -18.08 10.76
N HIS A 99 -0.92 -18.59 11.92
CA HIS A 99 -1.10 -20.03 12.15
C HIS A 99 -2.56 -20.49 12.00
N ASN A 100 -3.50 -19.54 11.92
CA ASN A 100 -4.91 -19.77 11.62
C ASN A 100 -5.55 -18.47 11.10
N MET A 101 -6.77 -18.59 10.58
CA MET A 101 -7.51 -17.46 10.00
C MET A 101 -7.74 -16.30 10.97
N LEU A 102 -7.91 -16.57 12.26
CA LEU A 102 -8.16 -15.51 13.25
C LEU A 102 -6.93 -14.61 13.39
N TRP A 103 -5.74 -15.21 13.54
CA TRP A 103 -4.48 -14.46 13.57
C TRP A 103 -4.24 -13.69 12.28
N MET A 104 -4.53 -14.30 11.14
CA MET A 104 -4.45 -13.62 9.85
C MET A 104 -5.34 -12.37 9.81
N ILE A 105 -6.58 -12.44 10.28
CA ILE A 105 -7.50 -11.30 10.34
C ILE A 105 -6.97 -10.18 11.25
N VAL A 106 -6.44 -10.53 12.42
CA VAL A 106 -5.85 -9.55 13.34
C VAL A 106 -4.65 -8.85 12.70
N PHE A 107 -3.75 -9.61 12.06
CA PHE A 107 -2.59 -9.04 11.37
C PHE A 107 -2.98 -8.19 10.16
N ARG A 108 -4.07 -8.56 9.47
CA ARG A 108 -4.66 -7.73 8.41
C ARG A 108 -5.25 -6.42 8.91
N ALA A 109 -5.88 -6.44 10.09
CA ALA A 109 -6.32 -5.20 10.73
C ALA A 109 -5.12 -4.28 11.04
N ILE A 110 -4.01 -4.84 11.53
CA ILE A 110 -2.76 -4.09 11.78
C ILE A 110 -2.19 -3.53 10.47
N GLN A 111 -2.11 -4.36 9.43
CA GLN A 111 -1.62 -3.97 8.11
C GLN A 111 -2.50 -2.89 7.48
N GLY A 112 -3.82 -3.02 7.57
CA GLY A 112 -4.80 -2.07 7.04
C GLY A 112 -4.67 -0.69 7.67
N MET A 113 -4.39 -0.62 8.98
CA MET A 113 -4.05 0.65 9.63
C MET A 113 -2.87 1.33 8.93
N GLY A 114 -1.76 0.61 8.69
CA GLY A 114 -0.61 1.16 7.97
C GLY A 114 -0.93 1.56 6.52
N ALA A 115 -1.73 0.76 5.82
CA ALA A 115 -2.14 1.01 4.44
C ALA A 115 -2.89 2.34 4.29
N GLY A 116 -3.64 2.76 5.31
CA GLY A 116 -4.37 4.04 5.33
C GLY A 116 -3.48 5.28 5.21
N ALA A 117 -2.17 5.17 5.46
CA ALA A 117 -1.23 6.29 5.29
C ALA A 117 -0.62 6.37 3.89
N ILE A 118 -0.40 5.22 3.23
CA ILE A 118 0.51 5.13 2.09
C ILE A 118 -0.01 5.90 0.88
N THR A 119 -1.10 5.46 0.30
CA THR A 119 -1.66 6.03 -0.94
C THR A 119 -2.19 7.46 -0.74
N PRO A 120 -2.94 7.78 0.33
CA PRO A 120 -3.44 9.14 0.54
C PRO A 120 -2.32 10.15 0.74
N ILE A 121 -1.32 9.85 1.58
CA ILE A 121 -0.19 10.78 1.80
C ILE A 121 0.65 10.89 0.53
N ALA A 122 0.85 9.81 -0.23
CA ALA A 122 1.53 9.87 -1.53
C ALA A 122 0.82 10.84 -2.49
N PHE A 123 -0.52 10.79 -2.58
CA PHE A 123 -1.28 11.75 -3.36
C PHE A 123 -1.17 13.18 -2.83
N THR A 124 -1.17 13.36 -1.52
CA THR A 124 -0.98 14.71 -0.93
C THR A 124 0.42 15.26 -1.21
N ILE A 125 1.47 14.46 -1.07
CA ILE A 125 2.85 14.85 -1.40
C ILE A 125 2.93 15.30 -2.86
N VAL A 126 2.32 14.54 -3.79
CA VAL A 126 2.29 14.92 -5.20
C VAL A 126 1.50 16.20 -5.42
N ALA A 127 0.38 16.39 -4.74
CA ALA A 127 -0.40 17.63 -4.83
C ALA A 127 0.37 18.85 -4.32
N ASP A 128 1.17 18.68 -3.26
CA ASP A 128 2.00 19.75 -2.66
C ASP A 128 3.17 20.15 -3.59
N ILE A 129 3.68 19.21 -4.39
CA ILE A 129 4.87 19.40 -5.23
C ILE A 129 4.53 19.82 -6.67
N TYR A 130 3.39 19.37 -7.21
CA TYR A 130 2.99 19.59 -8.61
C TYR A 130 1.88 20.62 -8.76
N SER A 131 2.04 21.48 -9.76
CA SER A 131 1.05 22.51 -10.08
C SER A 131 -0.26 21.88 -10.57
N PRO A 132 -1.42 22.55 -10.42
CA PRO A 132 -2.71 22.01 -10.86
C PRO A 132 -2.75 21.54 -12.32
N ALA A 133 -2.00 22.18 -13.22
CA ALA A 133 -1.92 21.79 -14.63
C ALA A 133 -1.12 20.50 -14.87
N GLU A 134 -0.14 20.18 -14.01
CA GLU A 134 0.66 18.96 -14.11
C GLU A 134 -0.05 17.76 -13.46
N ARG A 135 -0.87 18.01 -12.43
CA ARG A 135 -1.51 16.96 -11.61
C ARG A 135 -2.23 15.87 -12.41
N PRO A 136 -3.01 16.15 -13.48
CA PRO A 136 -3.65 15.09 -14.26
C PRO A 136 -2.64 14.10 -14.86
N LYS A 137 -1.52 14.61 -15.39
CA LYS A 137 -0.44 13.77 -15.92
C LYS A 137 0.20 12.93 -14.82
N ILE A 138 0.46 13.54 -13.66
CA ILE A 138 1.08 12.83 -12.53
C ILE A 138 0.14 11.79 -11.91
N GLN A 139 -1.15 12.08 -11.83
CA GLN A 139 -2.18 11.11 -11.44
C GLN A 139 -2.27 9.95 -12.43
N GLY A 140 -2.06 10.20 -13.73
CA GLY A 140 -1.89 9.15 -14.74
C GLY A 140 -0.73 8.19 -14.42
N TYR A 141 0.43 8.73 -14.03
CA TYR A 141 1.56 7.90 -13.60
C TYR A 141 1.28 7.11 -12.32
N LEU A 142 0.62 7.69 -11.32
CA LEU A 142 0.25 6.95 -10.11
C LEU A 142 -0.83 5.89 -10.40
N SER A 143 -1.76 6.16 -11.31
CA SER A 143 -2.79 5.21 -11.73
C SER A 143 -2.21 4.04 -12.52
N SER A 144 -1.15 4.27 -13.32
CA SER A 144 -0.51 3.20 -14.08
C SER A 144 0.11 2.13 -13.17
N VAL A 145 0.54 2.51 -11.95
CA VAL A 145 1.05 1.59 -10.94
C VAL A 145 0.02 0.50 -10.61
N TRP A 146 -1.27 0.86 -10.47
CA TRP A 146 -2.32 -0.12 -10.24
C TRP A 146 -2.47 -1.12 -11.39
N GLY A 147 -2.34 -0.65 -12.63
CA GLY A 147 -2.35 -1.52 -13.81
C GLY A 147 -1.16 -2.49 -13.83
N VAL A 148 0.04 -2.01 -13.48
CA VAL A 148 1.23 -2.87 -13.35
C VAL A 148 1.05 -3.89 -12.22
N SER A 149 0.59 -3.47 -11.05
CA SER A 149 0.33 -4.36 -9.91
C SER A 149 -0.71 -5.42 -10.22
N ALA A 150 -1.75 -5.11 -11.01
CA ALA A 150 -2.78 -6.06 -11.41
C ALA A 150 -2.23 -7.23 -12.25
N ILE A 151 -1.08 -7.07 -12.90
CA ILE A 151 -0.39 -8.13 -13.65
C ILE A 151 0.66 -8.80 -12.76
N VAL A 152 1.53 -8.01 -12.14
CA VAL A 152 2.66 -8.53 -11.35
C VAL A 152 2.20 -9.28 -10.12
N GLY A 153 1.18 -8.77 -9.42
CA GLY A 153 0.68 -9.34 -8.18
C GLY A 153 0.17 -10.78 -8.33
N PRO A 154 -0.78 -11.06 -9.24
CA PRO A 154 -1.26 -12.43 -9.44
C PRO A 154 -0.18 -13.39 -9.92
N LEU A 155 0.73 -12.93 -10.80
CA LEU A 155 1.86 -13.76 -11.25
C LEU A 155 2.78 -14.14 -10.08
N MET A 156 3.13 -13.17 -9.23
CA MET A 156 3.95 -13.44 -8.05
C MET A 156 3.21 -14.32 -7.02
N GLY A 157 1.94 -14.06 -6.76
CA GLY A 157 1.12 -14.86 -5.85
C GLY A 157 1.01 -16.32 -6.31
N ALA A 158 0.72 -16.54 -7.59
CA ALA A 158 0.68 -17.88 -8.18
C ALA A 158 2.04 -18.57 -8.11
N PHE A 159 3.13 -17.87 -8.43
CA PHE A 159 4.49 -18.41 -8.34
C PHE A 159 4.84 -18.86 -6.92
N ILE A 160 4.54 -18.03 -5.91
CA ILE A 160 4.79 -18.33 -4.49
C ILE A 160 4.03 -19.59 -4.09
N VAL A 161 2.73 -19.64 -4.36
CA VAL A 161 1.87 -20.79 -4.04
C VAL A 161 2.32 -22.08 -4.74
N GLN A 162 2.85 -22.00 -5.96
CA GLN A 162 3.28 -23.18 -6.71
C GLN A 162 4.62 -23.77 -6.26
N HIS A 163 5.53 -22.95 -5.72
CA HIS A 163 6.91 -23.36 -5.45
C HIS A 163 7.29 -23.38 -3.97
N PHE A 164 6.53 -22.69 -3.11
CA PHE A 164 6.81 -22.58 -1.67
C PHE A 164 5.67 -23.13 -0.81
N ASN A 165 4.77 -23.92 -1.40
CA ASN A 165 3.71 -24.64 -0.71
C ASN A 165 4.04 -26.13 -0.60
#